data_AF-A0A8T5T665-F1
#
_entry.id   AF-A0A8T5T665-F1
#
_cell.length_a   1.000
_cell.length_b   1.000
_cell.length_c   1.000
_cell.angle_alpha   90.00
_cell.angle_beta   90.00
_cell.angle_gamma   90.00
#
_symmetry.space_group_name_H-M   'P 1'
#
loop_
_entity.id
_entity.type
_entity.pdbx_description
1 polymer ?
#
loop_
_entity_poly.entity_id
_entity_poly.type
_entity_poly.pdbx_seq_one_letter_code
_entity_poly.pdbx_strand_id
1 'polypeptide(L)'
;MKEENSQFQTDEEMIQKCIDPNTGRDITNEHIKQRLIELENIANDIIINAIEESKGNQDKIKKVYEKFYWKIHQNLGVGSIGPATAAAGPLMYSKMDDLADKLGISKEERIS
;
A
#
# COMPACT_ATOMS: atom_id res chain seq x y z
N MET A 1 33.65 -35.62 -5.30
CA MET A 1 32.29 -35.16 -5.63
C MET A 1 32.10 -33.85 -4.89
N LYS A 2 31.90 -32.74 -5.60
CA LYS A 2 31.70 -31.43 -4.98
C LYS A 2 30.20 -31.28 -4.68
N GLU A 3 29.88 -31.10 -3.42
CA GLU A 3 28.55 -30.71 -2.96
C GLU A 3 28.28 -29.28 -3.46
N GLU A 4 27.32 -29.14 -4.38
CA GLU A 4 26.78 -27.83 -4.74
C GLU A 4 25.90 -27.35 -3.59
N ASN A 5 26.46 -26.43 -2.80
CA ASN A 5 25.73 -25.56 -1.90
C ASN A 5 24.65 -24.83 -2.70
N SER A 6 23.44 -25.39 -2.75
CA SER A 6 22.25 -24.66 -3.16
C SER A 6 21.92 -23.71 -2.00
N GLN A 7 22.61 -22.58 -2.03
CA GLN A 7 22.39 -21.45 -1.16
C GLN A 7 20.97 -20.97 -1.45
N PHE A 8 20.02 -21.34 -0.58
CA PHE A 8 18.67 -20.83 -0.58
C PHE A 8 18.74 -19.31 -0.68
N GLN A 9 18.46 -18.77 -1.87
CA GLN A 9 18.26 -17.34 -2.05
C GLN A 9 17.04 -16.99 -1.22
N THR A 10 17.27 -16.26 -0.13
CA THR A 10 16.23 -15.71 0.74
C THR A 10 15.18 -15.03 -0.11
N ASP A 11 13.90 -15.39 0.10
CA ASP A 11 12.71 -14.96 -0.64
C ASP A 11 12.45 -13.43 -0.68
N GLU A 12 13.39 -12.59 -0.23
CA GLU A 12 13.20 -11.15 -0.04
C GLU A 12 13.30 -10.30 -1.32
N GLU A 13 13.82 -10.77 -2.46
CA GLU A 13 14.05 -9.85 -3.60
C GLU A 13 13.85 -10.45 -5.00
N MET A 14 12.89 -11.37 -5.20
CA MET A 14 12.45 -11.70 -6.58
C MET A 14 11.44 -10.68 -7.10
N ILE A 15 11.89 -9.44 -7.29
CA ILE A 15 11.12 -8.44 -8.04
C ILE A 15 11.09 -8.89 -9.51
N GLN A 16 9.92 -9.34 -9.97
CA GLN A 16 9.73 -9.71 -11.37
C GLN A 16 10.03 -8.51 -12.28
N LYS A 17 11.01 -8.64 -13.18
CA LYS A 17 11.37 -7.56 -14.09
C LYS A 17 10.23 -7.22 -15.05
N CYS A 18 9.96 -5.93 -15.24
CA CYS A 18 9.10 -5.40 -16.29
C CYS A 18 9.98 -4.96 -17.47
N ILE A 19 9.85 -5.66 -18.60
CA ILE A 19 10.60 -5.35 -19.82
C ILE A 19 9.65 -4.67 -20.82
N ASP A 20 10.07 -3.55 -21.39
CA ASP A 20 9.35 -2.89 -22.48
C ASP A 20 9.42 -3.79 -23.74
N PRO A 21 8.28 -4.26 -24.28
CA PRO A 21 8.26 -5.16 -25.42
C PRO A 21 8.78 -4.52 -26.72
N ASN A 22 8.79 -3.19 -26.82
CA ASN A 22 9.22 -2.48 -28.03
C ASN A 22 10.73 -2.19 -28.04
N THR A 23 11.30 -1.93 -26.87
CA THR A 23 12.71 -1.50 -26.74
C THR A 23 13.60 -2.56 -26.08
N GLY A 24 13.02 -3.57 -25.42
CA GLY A 24 13.74 -4.56 -24.62
C GLY A 24 14.36 -3.98 -23.34
N ARG A 25 14.08 -2.71 -23.02
CA ARG A 25 14.62 -2.02 -21.85
C ARG A 25 13.93 -2.51 -20.58
N ASP A 26 14.72 -2.68 -19.52
CA ASP A 26 14.22 -2.87 -18.16
C ASP A 26 13.59 -1.57 -17.66
N ILE A 27 12.27 -1.60 -17.44
CA ILE A 27 11.44 -0.47 -16.98
C ILE A 27 10.84 -0.77 -15.60
N THR A 28 11.38 -1.74 -14.86
CA THR A 28 10.84 -2.20 -13.58
C THR A 28 10.67 -1.05 -12.58
N ASN A 29 11.68 -0.18 -12.47
CA ASN A 29 11.65 0.95 -11.53
C ASN A 29 10.64 2.01 -11.93
N GLU A 30 10.57 2.36 -13.22
CA GLU A 30 9.60 3.32 -13.75
C GLU A 30 8.17 2.81 -13.53
N HIS A 31 7.94 1.52 -13.79
CA HIS A 31 6.65 0.87 -13.59
C HIS A 31 6.25 0.87 -12.11
N ILE A 32 7.15 0.47 -11.21
CA ILE A 32 6.90 0.51 -9.75
C ILE A 32 6.58 1.93 -9.30
N LYS A 33 7.35 2.94 -9.73
CA LYS A 33 7.12 4.35 -9.36
C LYS A 33 5.76 4.85 -9.82
N GLN A 34 5.39 4.60 -11.08
CA GLN A 34 4.08 4.98 -11.59
C GLN A 34 2.97 4.32 -10.78
N ARG A 35 3.11 3.03 -10.49
CA ARG A 35 2.11 2.30 -9.71
C ARG A 35 1.98 2.81 -8.28
N LEU A 36 3.08 3.19 -7.63
CA LEU A 36 3.06 3.80 -6.30
C LEU A 36 2.34 5.15 -6.31
N ILE A 37 2.56 5.98 -7.33
CA ILE A 37 1.85 7.27 -7.48
C ILE A 37 0.34 7.05 -7.64
N GLU A 38 -0.06 6.08 -8.46
CA GLU A 38 -1.48 5.73 -8.63
C GLU A 38 -2.11 5.27 -7.31
N LEU A 39 -1.43 4.38 -6.58
CA LEU A 39 -1.88 3.89 -5.28
C LEU A 39 -1.95 5.00 -4.24
N GLU A 40 -0.99 5.93 -4.24
CA GLU A 40 -1.00 7.09 -3.37
C GLU A 40 -2.20 8.00 -3.65
N ASN A 41 -2.50 8.28 -4.92
CA ASN A 41 -3.68 9.07 -5.29
C ASN A 41 -4.98 8.40 -4.82
N ILE A 42 -5.13 7.09 -5.03
CA ILE A 42 -6.27 6.32 -4.55
C ILE A 42 -6.39 6.42 -3.02
N ALA A 43 -5.28 6.24 -2.29
CA ALA A 43 -5.28 6.34 -0.83
C ALA A 43 -5.65 7.75 -0.35
N ASN A 44 -5.14 8.79 -1.01
CA ASN A 44 -5.47 10.18 -0.68
C ASN A 44 -6.96 10.46 -0.89
N ASP A 45 -7.56 9.98 -1.98
CA ASP A 45 -9.00 10.12 -2.24
C ASP A 45 -9.84 9.38 -1.17
N ILE A 46 -9.40 8.20 -0.75
CA ILE A 46 -10.04 7.45 0.35
C ILE A 46 -10.00 8.26 1.65
N ILE A 47 -8.86 8.89 1.98
CA ILE A 47 -8.71 9.72 3.18
C ILE A 47 -9.57 10.98 3.11
N ILE A 48 -9.60 11.67 1.96
CA ILE A 48 -10.46 12.86 1.76
C ILE A 48 -11.93 12.51 2.02
N ASN A 49 -12.39 11.39 1.45
CA ASN A 49 -13.76 10.91 1.68
C ASN A 49 -14.03 10.59 3.16
N ALA A 50 -13.05 10.05 3.88
CA ALA A 50 -13.18 9.78 5.31
C ALA A 50 -13.36 11.07 6.13
N ILE A 51 -12.62 12.13 5.79
CA ILE A 51 -12.73 13.44 6.44
C ILE A 51 -14.10 14.08 6.16
N GLU A 52 -14.59 14.01 4.92
CA GLU A 52 -15.92 14.53 4.59
C GLU A 52 -17.03 13.76 5.31
N GLU A 53 -16.91 12.42 5.40
CA GLU A 53 -17.89 11.58 6.11
C GLU A 53 -17.87 11.82 7.63
N SER A 54 -16.70 12.11 8.22
CA SER A 54 -16.56 12.38 9.66
C SER A 54 -17.14 13.74 10.07
N LYS A 55 -17.07 14.77 9.21
CA LYS A 55 -17.68 16.08 9.46
C LYS A 55 -19.18 16.00 9.74
N GLY A 56 -19.87 15.04 9.11
CA GLY A 56 -21.31 14.82 9.31
C GLY A 56 -21.68 13.92 10.49
N ASN A 57 -20.71 13.22 11.12
CA ASN A 57 -20.97 12.21 12.15
C ASN A 57 -19.81 12.09 13.16
N GLN A 58 -19.54 13.14 13.96
CA GLN A 58 -18.45 13.12 14.96
C GLN A 58 -18.58 11.95 15.97
N ASP A 59 -19.79 11.59 16.39
CA ASP A 59 -20.03 10.45 17.29
C ASP A 59 -19.70 9.07 16.69
N LYS A 60 -19.45 9.00 15.38
CA LYS A 60 -19.14 7.75 14.66
C LYS A 60 -17.74 7.77 14.06
N ILE A 61 -16.86 8.67 14.50
CA ILE A 61 -15.52 8.82 13.94
C ILE A 61 -14.74 7.50 13.92
N LYS A 62 -14.90 6.67 14.95
CA LYS A 62 -14.32 5.32 15.02
C LYS A 62 -14.83 4.38 13.93
N LYS A 63 -16.15 4.38 13.65
CA LYS A 63 -16.73 3.57 12.57
C LYS A 63 -16.28 4.05 11.19
N VAL A 64 -16.16 5.36 11.02
CA VAL A 64 -15.61 5.96 9.79
C VAL A 64 -14.15 5.50 9.63
N TYR A 65 -13.33 5.64 10.67
CA TYR A 65 -11.96 5.16 10.67
C TYR A 65 -11.85 3.68 10.28
N GLU A 66 -12.57 2.78 10.96
CA GLU A 66 -12.54 1.34 10.66
C GLU A 66 -12.93 1.04 9.19
N LYS A 67 -14.01 1.67 8.71
CA LYS A 67 -14.49 1.53 7.32
C LYS A 67 -13.41 1.93 6.31
N PHE A 68 -12.77 3.07 6.51
CA PHE A 68 -11.80 3.61 5.57
C PHE A 68 -10.41 2.95 5.72
N TYR A 69 -10.05 2.47 6.91
CA TYR A 69 -8.87 1.63 7.15
C TYR A 69 -8.90 0.39 6.27
N TRP A 70 -10.02 -0.36 6.30
CA TRP A 70 -10.17 -1.55 5.47
C TRP A 70 -10.21 -1.24 3.98
N LYS A 71 -10.72 -0.06 3.57
CA LYS A 71 -10.64 0.38 2.17
C LYS A 71 -9.19 0.60 1.73
N ILE A 72 -8.35 1.23 2.54
CA ILE A 72 -6.91 1.39 2.24
C ILE A 72 -6.26 0.00 2.14
N HIS A 73 -6.52 -0.88 3.11
CA HIS A 73 -5.98 -2.24 3.12
C HIS A 73 -6.36 -3.02 1.84
N GLN A 74 -7.63 -2.97 1.43
CA GLN A 74 -8.10 -3.67 0.23
C GLN A 74 -7.48 -3.13 -1.06
N ASN A 75 -7.36 -1.82 -1.20
CA ASN A 75 -6.84 -1.20 -2.42
C ASN A 75 -5.31 -1.33 -2.55
N LEU A 76 -4.58 -1.19 -1.45
CA LEU A 76 -3.11 -1.17 -1.47
C LEU A 76 -2.49 -2.54 -1.13
N GLY A 77 -3.03 -3.23 -0.13
CA GLY A 77 -2.45 -4.45 0.46
C GLY A 77 -2.82 -5.76 -0.23
N VAL A 78 -4.01 -5.86 -0.83
CA VAL A 78 -4.50 -7.11 -1.47
C VAL A 78 -4.74 -6.98 -2.98
N GLY A 79 -4.90 -5.75 -3.48
CA GLY A 79 -5.21 -5.46 -4.88
C GLY A 79 -3.99 -5.28 -5.79
N SER A 80 -2.77 -5.27 -5.26
CA SER A 80 -1.56 -5.20 -6.07
C SER A 80 -1.03 -6.62 -6.31
N ILE A 81 -0.94 -7.04 -7.57
CA ILE A 81 -0.25 -8.27 -8.00
C ILE A 81 0.99 -7.81 -8.78
N GLY A 82 2.19 -8.10 -8.28
CA GLY A 82 3.47 -7.88 -8.97
C GLY A 82 4.54 -7.12 -8.16
N PRO A 83 5.58 -6.60 -8.81
CA PRO A 83 6.70 -5.85 -8.20
C PRO A 83 6.28 -4.73 -7.26
N ALA A 84 5.17 -4.06 -7.59
CA ALA A 84 4.64 -2.94 -6.84
C ALA A 84 4.00 -3.36 -5.51
N THR A 85 3.62 -4.64 -5.33
CA THR A 85 3.01 -5.15 -4.09
C THR A 85 3.95 -5.04 -2.90
N ALA A 86 5.22 -5.41 -3.08
CA ALA A 86 6.24 -5.30 -2.05
C ALA A 86 6.49 -3.82 -1.66
N ALA A 87 6.45 -2.91 -2.63
CA ALA A 87 6.62 -1.48 -2.40
C ALA A 87 5.35 -0.78 -1.86
N ALA A 88 4.17 -1.36 -2.07
CA ALA A 88 2.89 -0.81 -1.63
C ALA A 88 2.65 -0.99 -0.13
N GLY A 89 3.29 -1.97 0.51
CA GLY A 89 3.17 -2.23 1.96
C GLY A 89 3.53 -1.00 2.81
N PRO A 90 4.75 -0.45 2.70
CA PRO A 90 5.14 0.76 3.43
C PRO A 90 4.21 1.96 3.18
N LEU A 91 3.78 2.15 1.92
CA LEU A 91 2.82 3.21 1.57
C LEU A 91 1.46 2.99 2.24
N MET A 92 0.97 1.75 2.29
CA MET A 92 -0.29 1.39 2.94
C MET A 92 -0.27 1.77 4.42
N TYR A 93 0.76 1.35 5.17
CA TYR A 93 0.88 1.68 6.58
C TYR A 93 0.99 3.18 6.80
N SER A 94 1.81 3.87 6.00
CA SER A 94 1.92 5.33 6.04
C SER A 94 0.57 6.04 5.85
N LYS A 95 -0.27 5.58 4.92
CA LYS A 95 -1.60 6.17 4.68
C LYS A 95 -2.63 5.77 5.74
N MET A 96 -2.50 4.60 6.36
CA MET A 96 -3.33 4.22 7.51
C MET A 96 -3.04 5.09 8.74
N ASP A 97 -1.76 5.44 8.95
CA ASP A 97 -1.37 6.40 10.00
C ASP A 97 -1.89 7.80 9.69
N ASP A 98 -1.74 8.28 8.44
CA ASP A 98 -2.28 9.59 8.00
C ASP A 98 -3.81 9.67 8.17
N LEU A 99 -4.53 8.57 7.88
CA LEU A 99 -5.97 8.47 8.12
C LEU A 99 -6.29 8.61 9.62
N ALA A 100 -5.57 7.89 10.49
CA ALA A 100 -5.78 7.94 11.93
C ALA A 100 -5.51 9.35 12.47
N ASP A 101 -4.40 9.97 12.06
CA ASP A 101 -4.01 11.31 12.49
C ASP A 101 -5.05 12.36 12.07
N LYS A 102 -5.52 12.32 10.81
CA LYS A 102 -6.53 13.27 10.29
C LYS A 102 -7.91 13.10 10.90
N LEU A 103 -8.25 11.89 11.35
CA LEU A 103 -9.49 11.62 12.07
C LEU A 103 -9.35 11.75 13.60
N GLY A 104 -8.16 12.08 14.11
CA GLY A 104 -7.92 12.25 15.54
C GLY A 104 -7.99 10.94 16.34
N ILE A 105 -7.75 9.79 15.70
CA ILE A 105 -7.78 8.48 16.32
C ILE A 105 -6.48 8.26 17.10
N SER A 106 -6.60 8.05 18.41
CA SER A 106 -5.46 7.77 19.28
C SER A 106 -4.81 6.43 18.92
N LYS A 107 -3.52 6.25 19.28
CA LYS A 107 -2.81 4.98 18.99
C LYS A 107 -3.49 3.75 19.60
N GLU A 108 -4.15 3.91 20.73
CA GLU A 108 -4.86 2.85 21.46
C GLU A 108 -6.16 2.42 20.75
N GLU A 109 -6.71 3.31 19.91
CA GLU A 109 -7.93 3.07 19.13
C GLU A 109 -7.64 2.59 17.71
N ARG A 110 -6.37 2.59 17.28
CA ARG A 110 -5.98 2.09 15.96
C ARG A 110 -6.20 0.59 15.88
N ILE A 111 -6.62 0.14 14.70
CA ILE A 111 -6.68 -1.29 14.40
C ILE A 111 -5.22 -1.80 14.34
N SER A 112 -4.91 -2.81 15.16
CA SER A 112 -3.61 -3.50 15.19
C SER A 112 -3.54 -4.60 14.15
#